data_AF-A0A847CWC0-F1
#
_entry.id   AF-A0A847CWC0-F1
#
_cell.length_a   1.000
_cell.length_b   1.000
_cell.length_c   1.000
_cell.angle_alpha   90.00
_cell.angle_beta   90.00
_cell.angle_gamma   90.00
#
_symmetry.space_group_name_H-M   'P 1'
#
loop_
_entity.id
_entity.type
_entity.pdbx_description
1 polymer ?
#
loop_
_entity_poly.entity_id
_entity_poly.type
_entity_poly.pdbx_seq_one_letter_code
_entity_poly.pdbx_strand_id
1 'polypeptide(L)'
;MIFLGTILNIFKLFATLVAPFMLQNYLSRKKNKYFGLLIPIAAILHAIWIIFYEKNEELFPFARFMFALVFLIFSLITFLMYRSNRKKIDKETEIEKMSIKNL
;
A
#
# COMPACT_ATOMS: atom_id res chain seq x y z
N MET A 1 20.48 1.50 28.89
CA MET A 1 19.02 1.58 28.59
C MET A 1 18.71 2.42 27.34
N ILE A 2 19.40 3.56 27.11
CA ILE A 2 19.21 4.43 25.92
C ILE A 2 19.48 3.68 24.60
N PHE A 3 20.55 2.90 24.52
CA PHE A 3 20.97 2.21 23.28
C PHE A 3 19.95 1.18 22.78
N LEU A 4 19.33 0.41 23.69
CA LEU A 4 18.30 -0.57 23.35
C LEU A 4 17.02 0.12 22.85
N GLY A 5 16.64 1.26 23.44
CA GLY A 5 15.50 2.07 23.00
C GLY A 5 15.68 2.61 21.58
N THR A 6 16.89 3.08 21.24
CA THR A 6 17.21 3.56 19.89
C THR A 6 17.11 2.46 18.85
N ILE A 7 17.66 1.27 19.14
CA ILE A 7 17.58 0.10 18.24
C ILE A 7 16.13 -0.29 17.98
N LEU A 8 15.30 -0.35 19.02
CA LEU A 8 13.87 -0.66 18.89
C LEU A 8 13.12 0.37 18.03
N ASN A 9 13.45 1.65 18.14
CA ASN A 9 12.83 2.70 17.33
C ASN A 9 13.22 2.61 15.85
N ILE A 10 14.49 2.29 15.56
CA ILE A 10 14.95 2.03 14.18
C ILE A 10 14.18 0.84 13.59
N PHE A 11 14.05 -0.24 14.36
CA PHE A 11 13.32 -1.43 13.91
C PHE A 11 11.84 -1.13 13.66
N LYS A 12 11.20 -0.36 14.55
CA LYS A 12 9.82 0.10 14.38
C LYS A 12 9.66 0.95 13.11
N LEU A 13 10.55 1.91 12.88
CA LEU A 13 10.52 2.75 11.68
C LEU A 13 10.61 1.88 10.42
N PHE A 14 11.56 0.93 10.40
CA PHE A 14 11.76 0.04 9.27
C PHE A 14 10.54 -0.86 9.02
N ALA A 15 9.97 -1.43 10.08
CA ALA A 15 8.75 -2.23 10.00
C ALA A 15 7.57 -1.43 9.45
N THR A 16 7.37 -0.19 9.93
CA THR A 16 6.30 0.70 9.44
C THR A 16 6.46 1.04 7.97
N LEU A 17 7.69 1.20 7.48
CA LEU A 17 7.94 1.49 6.06
C LEU A 17 7.78 0.26 5.17
N VAL A 18 8.29 -0.91 5.58
CA VAL A 18 8.38 -2.09 4.71
C VAL A 18 7.14 -2.98 4.79
N ALA A 19 6.54 -3.13 5.96
CA ALA A 19 5.41 -4.04 6.16
C ALA A 19 4.21 -3.74 5.26
N PRO A 20 3.81 -2.47 5.03
CA PRO A 20 2.69 -2.17 4.14
C PRO A 20 2.92 -2.62 2.70
N PHE A 21 4.15 -2.48 2.18
CA PHE A 21 4.50 -2.92 0.83
C PHE A 21 4.55 -4.45 0.71
N MET A 22 5.11 -5.13 1.71
CA MET A 22 5.12 -6.60 1.75
C MET A 22 3.69 -7.14 1.81
N LEU A 23 2.86 -6.58 2.68
CA LEU A 23 1.45 -6.94 2.79
C LEU A 23 0.69 -6.66 1.49
N GLN A 24 0.92 -5.52 0.85
CA GLN A 24 0.30 -5.19 -0.43
C GLN A 24 0.69 -6.18 -1.52
N ASN A 25 1.96 -6.56 -1.59
CA ASN A 25 2.42 -7.57 -2.54
C ASN A 25 1.75 -8.93 -2.29
N TYR A 26 1.64 -9.34 -1.03
CA TYR A 26 0.95 -10.58 -0.65
C TYR A 26 -0.54 -10.57 -1.03
N LEU A 27 -1.26 -9.51 -0.66
CA LEU A 27 -2.69 -9.37 -0.94
C LEU A 27 -2.97 -9.27 -2.44
N SER A 28 -2.10 -8.61 -3.19
CA SER A 28 -2.22 -8.46 -4.65
C SER A 28 -2.13 -9.78 -5.41
N ARG A 29 -1.50 -10.81 -4.83
CA ARG A 29 -1.35 -12.14 -5.45
C ARG A 29 -2.50 -13.09 -5.14
N LYS A 30 -3.42 -12.75 -4.23
CA LYS A 30 -4.56 -13.61 -3.90
C LYS A 30 -5.50 -13.76 -5.09
N LYS A 31 -6.16 -14.92 -5.23
CA LYS A 31 -7.12 -15.20 -6.30
C LYS A 31 -8.24 -14.16 -6.37
N ASN A 32 -8.74 -13.73 -5.21
CA ASN A 32 -9.75 -12.67 -5.14
C ASN A 32 -9.09 -11.29 -5.36
N LYS A 33 -9.58 -10.57 -6.38
CA LYS A 33 -9.08 -9.28 -6.87
C LYS A 33 -9.19 -8.16 -5.82
N TYR A 34 -10.23 -8.18 -5.00
CA TYR A 34 -10.54 -7.11 -4.06
C TYR A 34 -9.53 -7.00 -2.91
N PHE A 35 -8.91 -8.10 -2.49
CA PHE A 35 -7.90 -8.05 -1.42
C PHE A 35 -6.71 -7.16 -1.76
N GLY A 36 -6.27 -7.17 -3.02
CA GLY A 36 -5.17 -6.32 -3.47
C GLY A 36 -5.51 -4.83 -3.57
N LEU A 37 -6.78 -4.47 -3.44
CA LEU A 37 -7.25 -3.08 -3.42
C LEU A 37 -7.48 -2.54 -2.01
N LEU A 38 -7.44 -3.38 -0.97
CA LEU A 38 -7.73 -2.96 0.40
C LEU A 38 -6.80 -1.85 0.89
N ILE A 39 -5.49 -2.01 0.70
CA ILE A 39 -4.49 -1.01 1.15
C ILE A 39 -4.59 0.30 0.37
N PRO A 40 -4.61 0.32 -0.98
CA PRO A 40 -4.72 1.59 -1.70
C PRO A 40 -6.04 2.32 -1.39
N ILE A 41 -7.16 1.59 -1.21
CA ILE A 41 -8.44 2.19 -0.81
C ILE A 41 -8.35 2.75 0.62
N ALA A 42 -7.80 1.99 1.57
CA ALA A 42 -7.63 2.45 2.94
C ALA A 42 -6.78 3.73 3.02
N ALA A 43 -5.72 3.82 2.20
CA ALA A 43 -4.89 5.03 2.11
C ALA A 43 -5.65 6.24 1.57
N ILE A 44 -6.53 6.05 0.57
CA ILE A 44 -7.41 7.13 0.05
C ILE A 44 -8.39 7.57 1.13
N LEU A 45 -9.06 6.63 1.80
CA LEU A 45 -10.00 6.93 2.88
C LEU A 45 -9.31 7.70 4.02
N HIS A 46 -8.09 7.32 4.36
CA HIS A 46 -7.30 8.02 5.36
C HIS A 46 -6.92 9.44 4.92
N ALA A 47 -6.56 9.64 3.64
CA ALA A 47 -6.28 10.98 3.11
C ALA A 47 -7.53 11.88 3.16
N ILE A 48 -8.71 11.34 2.81
CA ILE A 48 -9.98 12.05 2.92
C ILE A 48 -10.27 12.40 4.39
N TRP A 49 -10.08 11.44 5.30
CA TRP A 49 -10.24 11.67 6.73
C TRP A 49 -9.38 12.83 7.23
N ILE A 50 -8.10 12.85 6.86
CA ILE A 50 -7.17 13.93 7.23
C ILE A 50 -7.69 15.29 6.76
N ILE A 51 -8.17 15.38 5.52
CA ILE A 51 -8.64 16.66 4.95
C ILE A 51 -9.89 17.16 5.68
N PHE A 52 -10.88 16.29 5.89
CA PHE A 52 -12.22 16.70 6.31
C PHE A 52 -12.48 16.63 7.81
N TYR A 53 -11.84 15.69 8.51
CA TYR A 53 -12.20 15.35 9.90
C TYR A 53 -11.10 15.66 10.91
N GLU A 54 -9.85 15.75 10.48
CA GLU A 54 -8.75 16.08 11.39
C GLU A 54 -8.85 17.54 11.86
N LYS A 55 -9.24 17.75 13.12
CA LYS A 55 -9.30 19.07 13.75
C LYS A 55 -8.00 19.41 14.50
N ASN A 56 -6.84 19.00 13.99
CA ASN A 56 -5.58 19.45 14.56
C ASN A 56 -5.46 20.96 14.32
N GLU A 57 -5.79 21.75 15.34
CA GLU A 57 -5.72 23.22 15.34
C GLU A 57 -4.28 23.71 15.20
N GLU A 58 -3.30 22.87 15.57
CA GLU A 58 -1.86 23.14 15.46
C GLU A 58 -1.35 23.06 14.01
N LEU A 59 -2.02 22.30 13.14
CA LEU A 59 -1.58 22.10 11.76
C LEU A 59 -2.29 23.11 10.85
N PHE A 60 -1.51 24.06 10.32
CA PHE A 60 -1.95 24.99 9.27
C PHE A 60 -2.63 24.20 8.12
N PRO A 61 -3.71 24.73 7.50
CA PRO A 61 -4.45 24.03 6.46
C PRO A 61 -3.59 23.48 5.31
N PHE A 62 -2.51 24.19 4.97
CA PHE A 62 -1.54 23.75 3.97
C PHE A 62 -0.76 22.48 4.40
N ALA A 63 -0.33 22.39 5.66
CA ALA A 63 0.37 21.22 6.18
C ALA A 63 -0.53 19.98 6.16
N ARG A 64 -1.81 20.14 6.51
CA ARG A 64 -2.82 19.08 6.43
C ARG A 64 -2.97 18.53 5.01
N PHE A 65 -3.01 19.41 4.02
CA PHE A 65 -3.06 19.02 2.62
C PHE A 65 -1.80 18.26 2.19
N MET A 66 -0.62 18.72 2.61
CA MET A 66 0.64 18.02 2.34
C MET A 66 0.68 16.62 2.96
N PHE A 67 0.19 16.46 4.19
CA PHE A 67 0.07 15.14 4.81
C PHE A 67 -0.88 14.23 4.03
N ALA A 68 -2.04 14.73 3.62
CA ALA A 68 -2.98 13.95 2.79
C ALA A 68 -2.36 13.55 1.45
N LEU A 69 -1.56 14.42 0.82
CA LEU A 69 -0.84 14.10 -0.42
C LEU A 69 0.13 12.92 -0.26
N VAL A 70 0.81 12.80 0.88
CA VAL A 70 1.70 11.65 1.14
C VAL A 70 0.90 10.34 1.09
N PHE A 71 -0.29 10.29 1.69
CA PHE A 71 -1.16 9.11 1.64
C PHE A 71 -1.72 8.84 0.24
N LEU A 72 -2.00 9.88 -0.55
CA LEU A 72 -2.43 9.73 -1.94
C LEU A 72 -1.31 9.18 -2.83
N ILE A 73 -0.07 9.67 -2.66
CA ILE A 73 1.10 9.13 -3.36
C ILE A 73 1.34 7.67 -2.96
N PHE A 74 1.24 7.37 -1.67
CA PHE A 74 1.34 6.00 -1.17
C PHE A 74 0.25 5.08 -1.76
N SER A 75 -0.99 5.56 -1.84
CA SER A 75 -2.09 4.84 -2.51
C SER A 75 -1.78 4.56 -3.98
N LEU A 76 -1.26 5.56 -4.70
CA LEU A 76 -0.89 5.40 -6.10
C LEU A 76 0.20 4.32 -6.28
N ILE A 77 1.25 4.34 -5.45
CA ILE A 77 2.32 3.34 -5.50
C ILE A 77 1.77 1.94 -5.24
N THR A 78 0.98 1.77 -4.18
CA THR A 78 0.40 0.47 -3.82
C THR A 78 -0.60 -0.04 -4.87
N PHE A 79 -1.35 0.86 -5.52
CA PHE A 79 -2.21 0.54 -6.65
C PHE A 79 -1.42 0.08 -7.88
N LEU A 80 -0.30 0.74 -8.21
CA LEU A 80 0.58 0.33 -9.30
C LEU A 80 1.20 -1.05 -9.05
N MET A 81 1.57 -1.35 -7.79
CA MET A 81 2.02 -2.69 -7.40
C MET A 81 0.93 -3.74 -7.62
N TYR A 82 -0.31 -3.45 -7.21
CA TYR A 82 -1.46 -4.32 -7.46
C TYR A 82 -1.63 -4.59 -8.96
N ARG A 83 -1.67 -3.53 -9.78
CA ARG A 83 -1.85 -3.64 -11.23
C ARG A 83 -0.74 -4.46 -11.87
N SER A 84 0.51 -4.25 -11.44
CA SER A 84 1.68 -4.98 -11.93
C SER A 84 1.60 -6.46 -11.59
N ASN A 85 1.21 -6.81 -10.36
CA ASN A 85 1.05 -8.19 -9.93
C ASN A 85 -0.10 -8.90 -10.68
N ARG A 86 -1.21 -8.21 -10.93
CA ARG A 86 -2.32 -8.78 -11.72
C ARG A 86 -1.93 -9.07 -13.16
N LYS A 87 -1.25 -8.13 -13.81
CA LYS A 87 -0.73 -8.36 -15.17
C LYS A 87 0.19 -9.58 -15.26
N LYS A 88 0.96 -9.88 -14.21
CA LYS A 88 1.81 -11.08 -14.18
C LYS A 88 0.97 -12.36 -14.10
N ILE A 89 0.00 -12.41 -13.19
CA ILE A 89 -0.90 -13.57 -13.01
C ILE A 89 -1.71 -13.84 -14.28
N ASP A 90 -2.24 -12.79 -14.92
CA ASP A 90 -3.04 -12.93 -16.14
C ASP A 90 -2.19 -13.53 -17.27
N LYS A 91 -0.94 -13.08 -17.43
CA LYS A 91 0.01 -13.65 -18.40
C LYS A 91 0.38 -15.11 -18.10
N GLU A 92 0.65 -15.44 -16.84
CA GLU A 92 0.94 -16.82 -16.42
C GLU A 92 -0.23 -17.75 -16.75
N THR A 93 -1.46 -17.28 -16.51
CA THR A 93 -2.69 -18.03 -16.82
C THR A 93 -2.88 -18.22 -18.33
N GLU A 94 -2.52 -17.23 -19.15
CA GLU A 94 -2.56 -17.36 -20.62
C GLU A 94 -1.54 -18.38 -21.14
N ILE A 95 -0.32 -18.37 -20.61
CA ILE A 95 0.74 -19.32 -20.96
C ILE A 95 0.30 -20.76 -20.65
N GLU A 96 -0.28 -20.99 -19.48
CA GLU A 96 -0.80 -22.30 -19.07
C GLU A 96 -1.93 -22.79 -19.99
N LYS A 97 -2.85 -21.90 -20.40
CA LYS A 97 -3.90 -22.24 -21.36
C LYS A 97 -3.34 -22.63 -22.74
N MET A 98 -2.28 -21.95 -23.19
CA MET A 98 -1.62 -22.28 -24.46
C MET A 98 -0.87 -23.62 -24.38
N SER A 99 -0.23 -23.94 -23.25
CA SER A 99 0.48 -25.22 -23.12
C SER A 99 -0.47 -26.42 -23.13
N ILE A 100 -1.63 -26.30 -22.50
CA ILE A 100 -2.64 -27.38 -22.47
C ILE A 100 -3.24 -27.61 -23.86
N LYS A 101 -3.43 -26.56 -24.67
CA LYS A 101 -4.00 -26.69 -26.02
C LYS A 101 -3.05 -27.36 -27.02
N ASN A 102 -1.75 -27.34 -26.76
CA ASN A 102 -0.73 -27.93 -27.60
C ASN A 102 -0.39 -29.39 -27.23
N LEU A 103 -1.02 -29.92 -26.17
CA LEU A 103 -0.91 -31.32 -25.73
C LEU A 103 -2.04 -32.15 -26.33
#